data_AF-A0A6V8R2Y0-F1
#
_entry.id   AF-A0A6V8R2Y0-F1
#
_cell.length_a   1.000
_cell.length_b   1.000
_cell.length_c   1.000
_cell.angle_alpha   90.00
_cell.angle_beta   90.00
_cell.angle_gamma   90.00
#
_symmetry.space_group_name_H-M   'P 1'
#
loop_
_entity.id
_entity.type
_entity.pdbx_description
1 polymer ?
#
loop_
_entity_poly.entity_id
_entity_poly.type
_entity_poly.pdbx_seq_one_letter_code
_entity_poly.pdbx_strand_id
1 'polypeptide(L)'
;MAVNPQTDASRSRLVEQHIQARVAEELKKLHQKEAEALKLAHDKLADLASSDAEEKGPSRYTVGKEIEALSSKLEQRKKVRELPESVETARNNVIRCLRENDRKPLVCYDEVEAFKAEVKKLEKEWINRVTA
;
A
#
# COMPACT_ATOMS: atom_id res chain seq x y z
N MET A 1 -52.56 -47.49 25.15
CA MET A 1 -51.88 -47.46 23.84
C MET A 1 -50.41 -47.12 24.09
N ALA A 2 -49.50 -48.05 23.82
CA ALA A 2 -48.07 -47.83 24.03
C ALA A 2 -47.52 -46.94 22.90
N VAL A 3 -47.05 -45.73 23.26
CA VAL A 3 -46.35 -44.83 22.34
C VAL A 3 -44.90 -45.27 22.28
N ASN A 4 -44.41 -45.63 21.08
CA ASN A 4 -43.03 -46.04 20.87
C ASN A 4 -42.11 -44.79 20.90
N PRO A 5 -41.17 -44.66 21.86
CA PRO A 5 -40.36 -43.45 22.04
C PRO A 5 -39.37 -43.20 20.89
N GLN A 6 -38.99 -44.26 20.16
CA GLN A 6 -38.09 -44.16 19.00
C GLN A 6 -38.75 -43.45 17.81
N THR A 7 -40.07 -43.58 17.66
CA THR A 7 -40.83 -42.97 16.56
C THR A 7 -41.05 -41.48 16.79
N ASP A 8 -41.24 -41.07 18.05
CA ASP A 8 -41.37 -39.67 18.46
C ASP A 8 -40.05 -38.90 18.27
N ALA A 9 -38.93 -39.49 18.71
CA ALA A 9 -37.60 -38.92 18.51
C ALA A 9 -37.21 -38.73 17.03
N SER A 10 -37.74 -39.58 16.14
CA SER A 10 -37.50 -39.45 14.70
C SER A 10 -38.33 -38.31 14.09
N ARG A 11 -39.56 -38.11 14.57
CA ARG A 11 -40.45 -37.02 14.13
C ARG A 11 -39.95 -35.65 14.60
N SER A 12 -39.48 -35.55 15.83
CA SER A 12 -38.92 -34.30 16.37
C SER A 12 -37.67 -33.86 15.60
N ARG A 13 -36.76 -34.79 15.24
CA ARG A 13 -35.59 -34.51 14.40
C ARG A 13 -35.96 -34.03 13.00
N LEU A 14 -36.97 -34.62 12.38
CA LEU A 14 -37.44 -34.20 11.05
C LEU A 14 -38.01 -32.77 11.09
N VAL A 15 -38.79 -32.46 12.12
CA VAL A 15 -39.34 -31.11 12.32
C VAL A 15 -38.22 -30.11 12.57
N GLU A 16 -37.25 -30.44 13.43
CA GLU A 16 -36.08 -29.61 13.71
C GLU A 16 -35.27 -29.30 12.44
N GLN A 17 -35.03 -30.31 11.60
CA GLN A 17 -34.36 -30.12 10.30
C GLN A 17 -35.14 -29.17 9.38
N HIS A 18 -36.47 -29.29 9.33
CA HIS A 18 -37.32 -28.39 8.55
C HIS A 18 -37.28 -26.96 9.08
N ILE A 19 -37.26 -26.78 10.40
CA ILE A 19 -37.12 -25.47 11.04
C ILE A 19 -35.77 -24.86 10.68
N GLN A 20 -34.67 -25.61 10.83
CA GLN A 20 -33.32 -25.16 10.48
C GLN A 20 -33.21 -24.76 9.00
N ALA A 21 -33.80 -25.55 8.09
CA ALA A 21 -33.82 -25.24 6.68
C ALA A 21 -34.55 -23.92 6.39
N ARG A 22 -35.73 -23.72 6.99
CA ARG A 22 -36.50 -22.46 6.82
C ARG A 22 -35.76 -21.26 7.41
N VAL A 23 -35.15 -21.40 8.58
CA VAL A 23 -34.37 -20.34 9.21
C VAL A 23 -33.16 -19.98 8.34
N ALA A 24 -32.45 -20.96 7.79
CA ALA A 24 -31.32 -20.72 6.90
C ALA A 24 -31.74 -19.99 5.61
N GLU A 25 -32.88 -20.35 5.02
CA GLU A 25 -33.43 -19.64 3.86
C GLU A 25 -33.80 -18.18 4.18
N GLU A 26 -34.46 -17.93 5.31
CA GLU A 26 -34.82 -16.57 5.72
C GLU A 26 -33.59 -15.72 6.06
N LEU A 27 -32.59 -16.30 6.73
CA LEU A 27 -31.30 -15.62 6.98
C LEU A 27 -30.59 -15.27 5.66
N LYS A 28 -30.59 -16.18 4.68
CA LYS A 28 -30.01 -15.92 3.36
C LYS A 28 -30.72 -14.77 2.65
N LYS A 29 -32.06 -14.71 2.72
CA LYS A 29 -32.85 -13.61 2.16
C LYS A 29 -32.55 -12.28 2.87
N LEU A 30 -32.44 -12.27 4.19
CA LEU A 30 -32.07 -11.08 4.96
C LEU A 30 -30.68 -10.58 4.59
N HIS A 31 -29.70 -11.48 4.52
CA HIS A 31 -28.33 -11.13 4.15
C HIS A 31 -28.23 -10.56 2.73
N GLN A 32 -29.01 -11.08 1.78
CA GLN A 32 -29.09 -10.52 0.43
C GLN A 32 -29.66 -9.10 0.44
N LYS A 33 -30.76 -8.86 1.17
CA LYS A 33 -31.36 -7.53 1.31
C LYS A 33 -30.42 -6.54 1.99
N GLU A 34 -29.70 -6.97 3.03
CA GLU A 34 -28.69 -6.17 3.70
C GLU A 34 -27.53 -5.82 2.77
N ALA A 35 -27.02 -6.79 2.00
CA ALA A 35 -25.96 -6.56 1.03
C ALA A 35 -26.40 -5.58 -0.09
N GLU A 36 -27.63 -5.70 -0.58
CA GLU A 36 -28.20 -4.77 -1.55
C GLU A 36 -28.40 -3.36 -0.96
N ALA A 37 -28.90 -3.27 0.27
CA ALA A 37 -29.07 -2.00 0.97
C ALA A 37 -27.72 -1.32 1.24
N LEU A 38 -26.69 -2.09 1.63
CA LEU A 38 -25.33 -1.58 1.82
C LEU A 38 -24.72 -1.09 0.51
N LYS A 39 -24.90 -1.82 -0.59
CA LYS A 39 -24.45 -1.38 -1.92
C LYS A 39 -25.13 -0.06 -2.31
N LEU A 40 -26.45 0.01 -2.18
CA LEU A 40 -27.21 1.21 -2.51
C LEU A 40 -26.80 2.41 -1.63
N ALA A 41 -26.54 2.18 -0.33
CA ALA A 41 -26.01 3.21 0.56
C ALA A 41 -24.59 3.65 0.14
N HIS A 42 -23.73 2.72 -0.25
CA HIS A 42 -22.40 3.03 -0.80
C HIS A 42 -22.47 3.83 -2.10
N ASP A 43 -23.37 3.47 -3.02
CA ASP A 43 -23.55 4.18 -4.28
C ASP A 43 -24.06 5.60 -4.02
N LYS A 44 -25.06 5.77 -3.15
CA LYS A 44 -25.53 7.09 -2.71
C LYS A 44 -24.44 7.91 -2.02
N LEU A 45 -23.60 7.28 -1.21
CA LEU A 45 -22.46 7.93 -0.58
C LEU A 45 -21.40 8.34 -1.61
N ALA A 46 -21.19 7.56 -2.67
CA ALA A 46 -20.27 7.91 -3.76
C ALA A 46 -20.81 9.10 -4.59
N ASP A 47 -22.12 9.12 -4.86
CA ASP A 47 -22.80 10.23 -5.55
C ASP A 47 -22.76 11.52 -4.72
N LEU A 48 -23.00 11.42 -3.40
CA LEU A 48 -22.87 12.55 -2.46
C LEU A 48 -21.41 12.98 -2.27
N ALA A 49 -20.46 12.05 -2.19
CA ALA A 49 -19.03 12.38 -2.11
C ALA A 49 -18.52 13.11 -3.35
N SER A 50 -19.20 12.96 -4.50
CA SER A 50 -18.91 13.74 -5.71
C SER A 50 -19.44 15.18 -5.66
N SER A 51 -20.33 15.49 -4.70
CA SER A 51 -20.94 16.83 -4.50
C SER A 51 -20.55 17.52 -3.18
N ASP A 52 -20.11 16.78 -2.16
CA ASP A 52 -19.72 17.28 -0.82
C ASP A 52 -18.19 17.32 -0.58
N ALA A 53 -17.37 17.23 -1.63
CA ALA A 53 -15.91 17.22 -1.52
C ALA A 53 -15.28 18.52 -0.93
N GLU A 54 -16.06 19.56 -0.65
CA GLU A 54 -15.55 20.83 -0.10
C GLU A 54 -15.67 21.00 1.43
N GLU A 55 -16.56 20.29 2.14
CA GLU A 55 -16.91 20.69 3.53
C GLU A 55 -16.58 19.66 4.64
N LYS A 56 -16.44 18.37 4.35
CA LYS A 56 -16.01 17.37 5.36
C LYS A 56 -14.88 16.53 4.80
N GLY A 57 -13.75 16.56 5.51
CA GLY A 57 -12.48 16.00 5.05
C GLY A 57 -12.55 14.55 4.56
N PRO A 58 -11.49 14.09 3.88
CA PRO A 58 -11.58 12.92 3.02
C PRO A 58 -11.95 11.66 3.80
N SER A 59 -12.97 10.93 3.33
CA SER A 59 -13.37 9.64 3.88
C SER A 59 -12.20 8.62 3.86
N ARG A 60 -12.22 7.62 4.75
CA ARG A 60 -11.20 6.55 4.76
C ARG A 60 -11.03 5.88 3.39
N TYR A 61 -12.12 5.75 2.64
CA TYR A 61 -12.11 5.16 1.30
C TYR A 61 -11.39 6.05 0.28
N THR A 62 -11.68 7.35 0.27
CA THR A 62 -11.01 8.32 -0.62
C THR A 62 -9.53 8.45 -0.28
N VAL A 63 -9.17 8.52 1.01
CA VAL A 63 -7.77 8.51 1.44
C VAL A 63 -7.05 7.23 1.00
N GLY A 64 -7.68 6.05 1.14
CA GLY A 64 -7.09 4.79 0.70
C GLY A 64 -6.79 4.77 -0.80
N LYS A 65 -7.74 5.25 -1.61
CA LYS A 65 -7.58 5.36 -3.06
C LYS A 65 -6.49 6.37 -3.46
N GLU A 66 -6.40 7.49 -2.74
CA GLU A 66 -5.35 8.49 -2.95
C GLU A 66 -3.96 7.98 -2.58
N ILE A 67 -3.84 7.23 -1.48
CA ILE A 67 -2.58 6.60 -1.06
C ILE A 67 -2.11 5.60 -2.11
N GLU A 68 -3.00 4.76 -2.64
CA GLU A 68 -2.66 3.78 -3.67
C GLU A 68 -2.26 4.45 -5.00
N ALA A 69 -2.96 5.53 -5.37
CA ALA A 69 -2.57 6.33 -6.53
C ALA A 69 -1.21 7.03 -6.34
N LEU A 70 -0.91 7.49 -5.13
CA LEU A 70 0.37 8.11 -4.78
C LEU A 70 1.50 7.10 -4.74
N SER A 71 1.29 5.92 -4.15
CA SER A 71 2.31 4.85 -4.13
C SER A 71 2.66 4.42 -5.56
N SER A 72 1.67 4.20 -6.42
CA SER A 72 1.91 3.87 -7.82
C SER A 72 2.68 4.97 -8.56
N LYS A 73 2.36 6.25 -8.32
CA LYS A 73 3.12 7.37 -8.89
C LYS A 73 4.55 7.44 -8.35
N LEU A 74 4.78 7.11 -7.08
CA LEU A 74 6.12 7.09 -6.48
C LEU A 74 6.96 5.93 -7.02
N GLU A 75 6.36 4.77 -7.28
CA GLU A 75 7.02 3.63 -7.92
C GLU A 75 7.36 3.90 -9.39
N GLN A 76 6.48 4.63 -10.09
CA GLN A 76 6.71 5.06 -11.47
C GLN A 76 7.74 6.18 -11.59
N ARG A 77 7.99 6.94 -10.51
CA ARG A 77 9.10 7.91 -10.53
C ARG A 77 10.39 7.12 -10.70
N LYS A 78 11.15 7.49 -11.73
CA LYS A 78 12.54 7.05 -11.87
C LYS A 78 13.23 7.28 -10.54
N LYS A 79 13.59 6.20 -9.84
CA LYS A 79 14.61 6.24 -8.80
C LYS A 79 15.75 7.08 -9.39
N VAL A 80 16.16 8.13 -8.67
CA VAL A 80 17.39 8.85 -9.00
C VAL A 80 18.43 7.76 -9.21
N ARG A 81 18.95 7.69 -10.44
CA ARG A 81 19.74 6.55 -10.91
C ARG A 81 20.77 6.24 -9.84
N GLU A 82 20.76 5.00 -9.35
CA GLU A 82 21.70 4.58 -8.30
C GLU A 82 23.10 4.95 -8.79
N LEU A 83 23.79 5.76 -7.99
CA LEU A 83 25.15 6.18 -8.31
C LEU A 83 26.01 4.91 -8.25
N PRO A 84 27.02 4.78 -9.11
CA PRO A 84 27.90 3.63 -9.01
C PRO A 84 28.55 3.61 -7.62
N GLU A 85 28.68 2.41 -7.07
CA GLU A 85 29.16 2.15 -5.70
C GLU A 85 30.51 2.82 -5.41
N SER A 86 31.36 2.96 -6.43
CA SER A 86 32.66 3.65 -6.32
C SER A 86 32.52 5.13 -5.95
N VAL A 87 31.55 5.83 -6.56
CA VAL A 87 31.29 7.26 -6.30
C VAL A 87 30.63 7.44 -4.93
N GLU A 88 29.75 6.53 -4.54
CA GLU A 88 29.12 6.58 -3.21
C GLU A 88 30.13 6.36 -2.09
N THR A 89 31.05 5.41 -2.28
CA THR A 89 32.12 5.12 -1.31
C THR A 89 33.11 6.28 -1.21
N ALA A 90 33.54 6.84 -2.35
CA ALA A 90 34.40 8.02 -2.37
C ALA A 90 33.73 9.24 -1.69
N ARG A 91 32.43 9.46 -1.93
CA ARG A 91 31.64 10.49 -1.23
C ARG A 91 31.64 10.27 0.28
N ASN A 92 31.39 9.04 0.72
CA ASN A 92 31.33 8.71 2.15
C ASN A 92 32.70 8.88 2.83
N ASN A 93 33.81 8.61 2.13
CA ASN A 93 35.16 8.84 2.65
C ASN A 93 35.45 10.33 2.88
N VAL A 94 35.04 11.19 1.94
CA VAL A 94 35.14 12.67 2.11
C VAL A 94 34.30 13.13 3.29
N ILE A 95 33.04 12.67 3.39
CA ILE A 95 32.16 13.02 4.50
C ILE A 95 32.74 12.56 5.84
N ARG A 96 33.30 11.36 5.90
CA ARG A 96 33.96 10.83 7.09
C ARG A 96 35.15 11.70 7.49
N CYS A 97 36.06 11.99 6.56
CA CYS A 97 37.23 12.82 6.86
C CYS A 97 36.82 14.22 7.34
N LEU A 98 35.84 14.85 6.70
CA LEU A 98 35.38 16.19 7.09
C LEU A 98 34.71 16.20 8.46
N ARG A 99 33.94 15.16 8.82
CA ARG A 99 33.35 15.02 10.17
C ARG A 99 34.40 14.80 11.25
N GLU A 100 35.44 14.03 10.94
CA GLU A 100 36.56 13.82 11.86
C GLU A 100 37.42 15.08 12.01
N ASN A 101 37.44 15.94 10.98
CA ASN A 101 38.25 17.15 10.89
C ASN A 101 37.40 18.43 10.72
N ASP A 102 36.31 18.57 11.48
CA ASP A 102 35.31 19.65 11.33
C ASP A 102 35.88 21.08 11.29
N ARG A 103 37.02 21.33 11.96
CA ARG A 103 37.68 22.65 12.00
C ARG A 103 38.90 22.77 11.09
N LYS A 104 39.26 21.71 10.35
CA LYS A 104 40.46 21.64 9.51
C LYS A 104 40.13 20.99 8.15
N PRO A 105 39.30 21.61 7.31
CA PRO A 105 38.85 21.02 6.05
C PRO A 105 39.98 20.80 5.03
N LEU A 106 41.11 21.49 5.17
CA LEU A 106 42.27 21.33 4.28
C LEU A 106 43.01 19.99 4.45
N VAL A 107 42.76 19.25 5.54
CA VAL A 107 43.39 17.94 5.80
C VAL A 107 42.84 16.87 4.86
N CYS A 108 41.60 17.01 4.39
CA CYS A 108 40.89 15.99 3.60
C CYS A 108 41.07 16.11 2.09
N TYR A 109 42.20 16.69 1.64
CA TYR A 109 42.41 17.00 0.23
C TYR A 109 42.55 15.73 -0.62
N ASP A 110 43.22 14.71 -0.10
CA ASP A 110 43.45 13.45 -0.81
C ASP A 110 42.13 12.71 -1.08
N GLU A 111 41.21 12.67 -0.12
CA GLU A 111 39.87 12.09 -0.28
C GLU A 111 39.05 12.87 -1.30
N VAL A 112 39.18 14.21 -1.32
CA VAL A 112 38.49 15.07 -2.28
C VAL A 112 39.01 14.83 -3.70
N GLU A 113 40.31 14.68 -3.89
CA GLU A 113 40.90 14.37 -5.20
C GLU A 113 40.48 12.96 -5.68
N ALA A 114 40.43 11.98 -4.78
CA ALA A 114 39.92 10.64 -5.10
C ALA A 114 38.44 10.69 -5.54
N PHE A 115 37.60 11.46 -4.84
CA PHE A 115 36.20 11.67 -5.24
C PHE A 115 36.08 12.36 -6.60
N LYS A 116 36.86 13.41 -6.86
CA LYS A 116 36.88 14.09 -8.16
C LYS A 116 37.29 13.16 -9.29
N ALA A 117 38.25 12.27 -9.06
CA ALA A 117 38.68 11.29 -10.06
C ALA A 117 37.55 10.33 -10.45
N GLU A 118 36.78 9.83 -9.48
CA GLU A 118 35.62 8.96 -9.72
C GLU A 118 34.47 9.71 -10.42
N VAL A 119 34.19 10.95 -10.01
CA VAL A 119 33.20 11.80 -10.70
C VAL A 119 33.60 12.05 -12.15
N LYS A 120 34.87 12.35 -12.42
CA LYS A 120 35.37 12.59 -13.78
C LYS A 120 35.22 11.38 -14.69
N LYS A 121 35.36 10.16 -14.15
CA LYS A 121 35.08 8.91 -14.91
C LYS A 121 33.60 8.82 -15.27
N LEU A 122 32.72 9.04 -14.29
CA LEU A 122 31.27 9.02 -14.50
C LEU A 122 30.82 10.10 -15.49
N GLU A 123 31.37 11.31 -15.38
CA GLU A 123 31.12 12.40 -16.32
C GLU A 123 31.57 12.04 -17.73
N LYS A 124 32.76 11.44 -17.89
CA LYS A 124 33.24 11.01 -19.21
C LYS A 124 32.32 9.95 -19.83
N GLU A 125 31.87 8.96 -19.06
CA GLU A 125 30.91 7.97 -19.52
C GLU A 125 29.56 8.58 -19.89
N TRP A 126 29.10 9.55 -19.10
CA TRP A 126 27.85 10.25 -19.37
C TRP A 126 27.95 11.10 -20.63
N ILE A 127 29.01 11.90 -20.77
CA ILE A 127 29.28 12.72 -21.96
C ILE A 127 29.32 11.82 -23.20
N ASN A 128 30.10 10.74 -23.17
CA ASN A 128 30.19 9.79 -24.28
C ASN A 128 28.83 9.23 -24.70
N ARG A 129 27.92 8.96 -23.75
CA ARG A 129 26.57 8.47 -24.06
C ARG A 129 25.67 9.55 -24.66
N VAL A 130 25.84 10.80 -24.24
CA VAL A 130 24.98 11.92 -24.69
C VAL A 130 25.44 12.46 -26.04
N THR A 131 26.74 12.39 -26.34
CA THR A 131 27.33 12.89 -27.59
C THR A 131 27.47 11.83 -28.69
N ALA A 132 27.21 10.56 -28.39
CA ALA A 132 27.16 9.46 -29.37
C ALA A 132 25.71 9.22 -29.84
#